data_AF-A0AA37GIY7-F1
#
_entry.id   AF-A0AA37GIY7-F1
#
_cell.length_a   1.000
_cell.length_b   1.000
_cell.length_c   1.000
_cell.angle_alpha   90.00
_cell.angle_beta   90.00
_cell.angle_gamma   90.00
#
_symmetry.space_group_name_H-M   'P 1'
#
loop_
_entity.id
_entity.type
_entity.pdbx_description
1 polymer ?
#
loop_
_entity_poly.entity_id
_entity_poly.type
_entity_poly.pdbx_seq_one_letter_code
_entity_poly.pdbx_strand_id
1 'polypeptide(L)'
;MVIRANQNLRGHSAVRIEVIEALLNLLRHDITPMVPLRGTISASGDLMPLSYIAGTLIGDPNISVTVGSGYNRKVMSACDALKRFDIKPVELQPKEGLGLINGTALLPLWLAWSSTRRTNSRIRPHTGQAEAAHNIRSFLKSSDLVVGLETKKRTGQGLWQDRYSTRTAPQWIGPYLEDLMLAQRQVEVELNSTSDNPVIDIGTSSDHATGDVYSGGNFQATAITSAMDKTRTAIQMIGRMLFSQCSELINPATNNGLDPNLVFGDPDESYTMKGIDVNMGAYMSELAALAHPVSSHVQSAEMHNQGINSLAFLSGRRTMEAVDVLSHMCAAHLFVCCQAADLRDYHERFLSSVSVSGLLNENKMGLSNAQLAKLTTGLDELVRTWWNEANKLGHLQRCSVVASKFTGYVMDFIMHETIDAVSVKAIISVQDEFRQSMEAWFNDPSNNPKINHFNSADTHAAYLEGLGQGSAVLLDIVRGKLGLAFHQGLREEQRSTIGTSVSRIYEAIRQGVVVPALMPCLEGGNNSKYVEAGADTPVSSDASIGSVGVLGRV
;
A
#
# COMPACT_ATOMS: atom_id res chain seq x y z
N MET A 1 -24.52 10.51 -10.88
CA MET A 1 -25.59 11.28 -10.20
C MET A 1 -25.04 12.50 -9.46
N VAL A 2 -24.24 12.35 -8.38
CA VAL A 2 -23.66 13.48 -7.62
C VAL A 2 -22.93 14.48 -8.52
N ILE A 3 -22.01 14.01 -9.37
CA ILE A 3 -21.24 14.87 -10.28
C ILE A 3 -22.17 15.66 -11.22
N ARG A 4 -23.16 15.00 -11.81
CA ARG A 4 -24.10 15.66 -12.72
C ARG A 4 -24.96 16.71 -12.01
N ALA A 5 -25.37 16.44 -10.77
CA ALA A 5 -26.04 17.44 -9.95
C ALA A 5 -25.13 18.66 -9.72
N ASN A 6 -23.87 18.46 -9.35
CA ASN A 6 -22.89 19.54 -9.18
C ASN A 6 -22.69 20.37 -10.46
N GLN A 7 -22.51 19.70 -11.60
CA GLN A 7 -22.31 20.35 -12.90
C GLN A 7 -23.53 21.18 -13.33
N ASN A 8 -24.75 20.66 -13.11
CA ASN A 8 -26.01 21.34 -13.43
C ASN A 8 -26.30 22.54 -12.51
N LEU A 9 -25.90 22.46 -11.23
CA LEU A 9 -26.10 23.53 -10.25
C LEU A 9 -25.38 24.84 -10.61
N ARG A 10 -24.42 24.81 -11.54
CA ARG A 10 -23.72 26.01 -12.01
C ARG A 10 -24.61 26.97 -12.83
N GLY A 11 -25.81 26.55 -13.23
CA GLY A 11 -26.81 27.41 -13.89
C GLY A 11 -26.69 27.52 -15.41
N HIS A 12 -25.62 27.01 -16.00
CA HIS A 12 -25.33 27.12 -17.44
C HIS A 12 -26.06 26.08 -18.33
N SER A 13 -26.72 25.09 -17.72
CA SER A 13 -27.33 23.95 -18.42
C SER A 13 -28.83 24.11 -18.69
N ALA A 14 -29.48 25.16 -18.16
CA ALA A 14 -30.95 25.35 -18.19
C ALA A 14 -31.74 24.08 -17.82
N VAL A 15 -31.30 23.46 -16.72
CA VAL A 15 -32.00 22.36 -16.05
C VAL A 15 -32.71 22.95 -14.83
N ARG A 16 -34.01 22.67 -14.69
CA ARG A 16 -34.79 23.16 -13.54
C ARG A 16 -34.26 22.57 -12.22
N ILE A 17 -34.43 23.31 -11.12
CA ILE A 17 -33.95 22.88 -9.80
C ILE A 17 -34.64 21.58 -9.35
N GLU A 18 -35.90 21.39 -9.73
CA GLU A 18 -36.70 20.19 -9.46
C GLU A 18 -36.06 18.93 -10.02
N VAL A 19 -35.37 19.03 -11.17
CA VAL A 19 -34.65 17.89 -11.77
C VAL A 19 -33.41 17.55 -10.95
N ILE A 20 -32.72 18.57 -10.43
CA ILE A 20 -31.56 18.41 -9.55
C ILE A 20 -32.00 17.82 -8.20
N GLU A 21 -33.11 18.31 -7.64
CA GLU A 21 -33.73 17.75 -6.43
C GLU A 21 -34.15 16.30 -6.62
N ALA A 22 -34.70 15.95 -7.79
CA ALA A 22 -35.04 14.56 -8.12
C ALA A 22 -33.79 13.66 -8.18
N LEU A 23 -32.69 14.12 -8.78
CA LEU A 23 -31.38 13.41 -8.73
C LEU A 23 -30.90 13.20 -7.29
N LEU A 24 -31.04 14.21 -6.43
CA LEU A 24 -30.65 14.11 -5.03
C LEU A 24 -31.59 13.20 -4.23
N ASN A 25 -32.87 13.14 -4.57
CA ASN A 25 -33.83 12.22 -3.95
C ASN A 25 -33.49 10.75 -4.27
N LEU A 26 -33.09 10.43 -5.52
CA LEU A 26 -32.59 9.09 -5.84
C LEU A 26 -31.40 8.70 -4.94
N LEU A 27 -30.46 9.64 -4.74
CA LEU A 27 -29.31 9.43 -3.86
C LEU A 27 -29.71 9.26 -2.39
N ARG A 28 -30.64 10.08 -1.88
CA ARG A 28 -31.14 10.00 -0.48
C ARG A 28 -31.83 8.68 -0.17
N HIS A 29 -32.42 8.04 -1.16
CA HIS A 29 -33.16 6.78 -1.01
C HIS A 29 -32.38 5.56 -1.51
N ASP A 30 -31.08 5.68 -1.76
CA ASP A 30 -30.23 4.61 -2.29
C ASP A 30 -30.80 3.95 -3.56
N ILE A 31 -31.42 4.74 -4.44
CA ILE A 31 -31.96 4.29 -5.72
C ILE A 31 -30.87 4.50 -6.78
N THR A 32 -30.31 3.40 -7.30
CA THR A 32 -29.24 3.43 -8.30
C THR A 32 -29.68 2.72 -9.58
N PRO A 33 -29.71 3.39 -10.75
CA PRO A 33 -30.04 2.73 -12.01
C PRO A 33 -29.04 1.65 -12.38
N MET A 34 -29.53 0.57 -12.99
CA MET A 34 -28.70 -0.45 -13.61
C MET A 34 -28.24 0.03 -14.99
N VAL A 35 -26.97 0.40 -15.08
CA VAL A 35 -26.38 1.01 -16.28
C VAL A 35 -25.46 0.02 -16.98
N PRO A 36 -25.53 -0.14 -18.32
CA PRO A 36 -24.58 -0.98 -19.05
C PRO A 36 -23.15 -0.49 -18.91
N LEU A 37 -22.22 -1.42 -18.71
CA LEU A 37 -20.80 -1.12 -18.46
C LEU A 37 -20.05 -0.59 -19.69
N ARG A 38 -20.59 -0.73 -20.90
CA ARG A 38 -19.97 -0.35 -22.19
C ARG A 38 -20.96 0.40 -23.06
N GLY A 39 -20.45 1.26 -23.95
CA GLY A 39 -21.25 1.98 -24.94
C GLY A 39 -21.11 3.50 -24.91
N THR A 40 -20.08 4.04 -24.25
CA THR A 40 -19.68 5.45 -24.32
C THR A 40 -18.25 5.59 -24.84
N ILE A 41 -18.01 6.65 -25.59
CA ILE A 41 -16.68 7.13 -26.00
C ILE A 41 -16.32 8.48 -25.34
N SER A 42 -17.18 8.97 -24.44
CA SER A 42 -17.01 10.22 -23.69
C SER A 42 -16.67 11.41 -24.60
N ALA A 43 -17.37 11.52 -25.73
CA ALA A 43 -17.12 12.49 -26.79
C ALA A 43 -18.03 13.71 -26.69
N SER A 44 -19.34 13.49 -26.57
CA SER A 44 -20.40 14.48 -26.36
C SER A 44 -21.15 14.18 -25.07
N GLY A 45 -20.39 13.90 -24.01
CA GLY A 45 -20.89 13.33 -22.77
C GLY A 45 -20.99 11.80 -22.79
N ASP A 46 -21.22 11.22 -21.61
CA ASP A 46 -21.48 9.79 -21.42
C ASP A 46 -22.95 9.46 -21.76
N LEU A 47 -23.36 9.75 -23.00
CA LEU A 47 -24.75 9.74 -23.46
C LEU A 47 -25.50 8.46 -23.06
N MET A 48 -24.96 7.30 -23.43
CA MET A 48 -25.62 6.02 -23.18
C MET A 48 -25.68 5.71 -21.67
N PRO A 49 -24.61 5.81 -20.86
CA PRO A 49 -24.73 5.63 -19.41
C PRO A 49 -25.69 6.61 -18.73
N LEU A 50 -25.67 7.88 -19.13
CA LEU A 50 -26.47 8.93 -18.49
C LEU A 50 -27.94 8.88 -18.90
N SER A 51 -28.29 8.30 -20.05
CA SER A 51 -29.70 8.11 -20.43
C SER A 51 -30.44 7.18 -19.48
N TYR A 52 -29.77 6.23 -18.81
CA TYR A 52 -30.38 5.38 -17.78
C TYR A 52 -30.70 6.16 -16.50
N ILE A 53 -29.91 7.19 -16.18
CA ILE A 53 -30.21 8.11 -15.08
C ILE A 53 -31.42 8.96 -15.46
N ALA A 54 -31.42 9.57 -16.65
CA ALA A 54 -32.54 10.36 -17.14
C ALA A 54 -33.85 9.55 -17.21
N GLY A 55 -33.77 8.33 -17.75
CA GLY A 55 -34.90 7.41 -17.83
C GLY A 55 -35.42 6.97 -16.45
N THR A 56 -34.55 6.88 -15.44
CA THR A 56 -34.98 6.65 -14.06
C THR A 56 -35.76 7.83 -13.49
N LEU A 57 -35.33 9.07 -13.77
CA LEU A 57 -36.01 10.28 -13.29
C LEU A 57 -37.43 10.43 -13.86
N ILE A 58 -37.66 10.00 -15.11
CA ILE A 58 -38.98 10.03 -15.75
C ILE A 58 -39.83 8.79 -15.40
N GLY A 59 -39.28 7.83 -14.65
CA GLY A 59 -39.99 6.61 -14.23
C GLY A 59 -40.23 5.59 -15.35
N ASP A 60 -39.29 5.44 -16.30
CA ASP A 60 -39.39 4.46 -17.37
C ASP A 60 -39.54 3.03 -16.81
N PRO A 61 -40.64 2.30 -17.10
CA PRO A 61 -40.87 0.97 -16.57
C PRO A 61 -39.84 -0.08 -17.05
N ASN A 62 -39.12 0.19 -18.15
CA ASN A 62 -38.13 -0.72 -18.71
C ASN A 62 -36.75 -0.58 -18.06
N ILE A 63 -36.52 0.48 -17.28
CA ILE A 63 -35.25 0.67 -16.57
C ILE A 63 -35.33 -0.03 -15.22
N SER A 64 -34.37 -0.91 -14.99
CA SER A 64 -34.18 -1.53 -13.68
C SER A 64 -33.31 -0.67 -12.78
N VAL A 65 -33.67 -0.60 -11.50
CA VAL A 65 -32.91 0.09 -10.46
C VAL A 65 -32.63 -0.85 -9.30
N THR A 66 -31.52 -0.63 -8.61
CA THR A 66 -31.25 -1.22 -7.30
C THR A 66 -31.66 -0.25 -6.21
N VAL A 67 -32.35 -0.74 -5.18
CA VAL A 67 -32.80 0.04 -4.03
C VAL A 67 -32.18 -0.51 -2.74
N GLY A 68 -31.57 0.37 -1.96
CA GLY A 68 -30.96 0.08 -0.67
C GLY A 68 -29.43 -0.08 -0.74
N SER A 69 -28.82 -0.43 0.39
CA SER A 69 -27.37 -0.53 0.54
C SER A 69 -26.91 -1.97 0.84
N GLY A 70 -25.65 -2.28 0.51
CA GLY A 70 -25.03 -3.58 0.76
C GLY A 70 -25.70 -4.77 0.05
N TYR A 71 -25.66 -5.94 0.70
CA TYR A 71 -26.18 -7.21 0.19
C TYR A 71 -27.72 -7.29 0.13
N ASN A 72 -28.42 -6.34 0.78
CA ASN A 72 -29.88 -6.31 0.85
C ASN A 72 -30.53 -5.51 -0.30
N ARG A 73 -29.74 -5.14 -1.33
CA ARG A 73 -30.25 -4.43 -2.50
C ARG A 73 -31.32 -5.23 -3.22
N LYS A 74 -32.47 -4.59 -3.47
CA LYS A 74 -33.54 -5.18 -4.27
C LYS A 74 -33.57 -4.57 -5.65
N VAL A 75 -33.73 -5.40 -6.67
CA VAL A 75 -33.95 -4.97 -8.05
C VAL A 75 -35.44 -4.76 -8.26
N MET A 76 -35.82 -3.62 -8.85
CA MET A 76 -37.19 -3.34 -9.28
C MET A 76 -37.18 -2.37 -10.47
N SER A 77 -38.34 -2.11 -11.08
CA SER A 77 -38.45 -1.09 -12.13
C SER A 77 -38.27 0.32 -11.54
N ALA A 78 -37.79 1.27 -12.35
CA ALA A 78 -37.68 2.66 -11.94
C ALA A 78 -39.07 3.22 -11.53
N CYS A 79 -40.12 2.87 -12.28
CA CYS A 79 -41.50 3.26 -11.98
C CYS A 79 -41.93 2.80 -10.58
N ASP A 80 -41.65 1.54 -10.22
CA ASP A 80 -42.03 0.99 -8.92
C ASP A 80 -41.19 1.58 -7.78
N ALA A 81 -39.90 1.81 -8.01
CA ALA A 81 -39.02 2.45 -7.04
C ALA A 81 -39.49 3.89 -6.73
N LEU A 82 -39.76 4.69 -7.76
CA LEU A 82 -40.27 6.05 -7.57
C LEU A 82 -41.60 6.05 -6.80
N LYS A 83 -42.56 5.20 -7.17
CA LYS A 83 -43.84 5.05 -6.46
C LYS A 83 -43.64 4.65 -5.00
N ARG A 84 -42.71 3.72 -4.73
CA ARG A 84 -42.45 3.20 -3.38
C ARG A 84 -41.94 4.27 -2.41
N PHE A 85 -41.17 5.24 -2.90
CA PHE A 85 -40.63 6.34 -2.08
C PHE A 85 -41.40 7.65 -2.25
N ASP A 86 -42.59 7.61 -2.86
CA ASP A 86 -43.42 8.79 -3.15
C ASP A 86 -42.67 9.89 -3.93
N ILE A 87 -41.76 9.48 -4.80
CA ILE A 87 -40.99 10.38 -5.68
C ILE A 87 -41.80 10.56 -6.96
N LYS A 88 -42.21 11.79 -7.26
CA LYS A 88 -42.91 12.09 -8.52
C LYS A 88 -41.96 11.99 -9.71
N PRO A 89 -42.33 11.25 -10.78
CA PRO A 89 -41.57 11.28 -12.02
C PRO A 89 -41.45 12.70 -12.60
N VAL A 90 -40.29 13.01 -13.15
CA VAL A 90 -40.01 14.31 -13.77
C VAL A 90 -40.54 14.33 -15.20
N GLU A 91 -41.33 15.34 -15.57
CA GLU A 91 -41.67 15.62 -16.97
C GLU A 91 -40.64 16.60 -17.55
N LEU A 92 -39.73 16.08 -18.40
CA LEU A 92 -38.61 16.84 -18.96
C LEU A 92 -39.10 17.92 -19.95
N GLN A 93 -38.62 19.14 -19.76
CA GLN A 93 -38.84 20.29 -20.63
C GLN A 93 -37.74 20.37 -21.72
N PRO A 94 -37.89 21.27 -22.72
CA PRO A 94 -36.85 21.48 -23.73
C PRO A 94 -35.46 21.68 -23.10
N LYS A 95 -34.43 21.11 -23.72
CA LYS A 95 -33.02 21.04 -23.26
C LYS A 95 -32.76 20.17 -22.02
N GLU A 96 -33.72 19.91 -21.12
CA GLU A 96 -33.44 19.18 -19.87
C GLU A 96 -32.96 17.74 -20.10
N GLY A 97 -33.53 17.05 -21.10
CA GLY A 97 -33.03 15.73 -21.51
C GLY A 97 -31.56 15.78 -21.95
N LEU A 98 -31.18 16.81 -22.71
CA LEU A 98 -29.80 17.01 -23.15
C LEU A 98 -28.88 17.39 -21.98
N GLY A 99 -29.30 18.31 -21.10
CA GLY A 99 -28.53 18.74 -19.91
C GLY A 99 -28.32 17.64 -18.86
N LEU A 100 -29.06 16.53 -18.95
CA LEU A 100 -28.85 15.33 -18.13
C LEU A 100 -27.85 14.34 -18.74
N ILE A 101 -27.78 14.25 -20.06
CA ILE A 101 -26.98 13.22 -20.77
C ILE A 101 -25.69 13.76 -21.40
N ASN A 102 -25.63 15.05 -21.70
CA ASN A 102 -24.51 15.70 -22.37
C ASN A 102 -23.48 16.17 -21.35
N GLY A 103 -22.85 15.22 -20.64
CA GLY A 103 -21.82 15.51 -19.64
C GLY A 103 -20.99 14.31 -19.26
N THR A 104 -19.88 14.55 -18.57
CA THR A 104 -18.90 13.55 -18.14
C THR A 104 -19.05 13.35 -16.64
N ALA A 105 -19.58 12.20 -16.22
CA ALA A 105 -20.03 12.04 -14.84
C ALA A 105 -19.73 10.66 -14.26
N LEU A 106 -18.46 10.24 -14.33
CA LEU A 106 -17.93 9.07 -13.62
C LEU A 106 -16.51 9.39 -13.13
N LEU A 107 -16.28 9.27 -11.81
CA LEU A 107 -15.04 8.87 -11.09
C LEU A 107 -15.05 9.38 -9.63
N PRO A 108 -14.55 8.60 -8.65
CA PRO A 108 -14.46 9.00 -7.24
C PRO A 108 -13.18 9.82 -6.93
N LEU A 109 -13.28 10.64 -5.89
CA LEU A 109 -12.29 11.60 -5.39
C LEU A 109 -11.81 11.19 -3.99
N TRP A 110 -10.52 11.32 -3.67
CA TRP A 110 -10.01 11.44 -2.30
C TRP A 110 -8.77 12.39 -2.23
N LEU A 111 -8.79 13.21 -1.16
CA LEU A 111 -7.90 14.31 -0.70
C LEU A 111 -6.68 13.78 0.09
N ALA A 112 -5.61 14.51 0.49
CA ALA A 112 -5.10 15.89 0.41
C ALA A 112 -3.57 15.89 0.72
N TRP A 113 -2.89 17.00 0.40
CA TRP A 113 -1.44 17.25 0.49
C TRP A 113 -1.06 18.08 1.74
N SER A 114 0.17 17.92 2.26
CA SER A 114 0.81 18.92 3.14
C SER A 114 2.34 18.96 2.99
N SER A 115 2.93 20.14 3.15
CA SER A 115 4.25 20.53 2.65
C SER A 115 5.44 20.42 3.63
N THR A 116 6.66 20.40 3.06
CA THR A 116 7.96 21.05 3.47
C THR A 116 9.18 20.24 3.99
N ARG A 117 10.30 20.35 3.22
CA ARG A 117 11.78 20.52 3.48
C ARG A 117 12.46 19.64 4.57
N ARG A 118 13.70 19.10 4.47
CA ARG A 118 14.95 19.44 3.76
C ARG A 118 16.01 18.30 3.90
N THR A 119 16.86 18.06 2.89
CA THR A 119 18.37 18.17 2.93
C THR A 119 19.05 17.54 1.70
N ASN A 120 18.62 16.36 1.21
CA ASN A 120 19.17 15.80 -0.04
C ASN A 120 18.52 16.39 -1.32
N SER A 121 17.29 16.92 -1.20
CA SER A 121 16.54 17.57 -2.30
C SER A 121 17.01 18.97 -2.68
N ARG A 122 18.00 19.57 -1.98
CA ARG A 122 18.49 20.91 -2.34
C ARG A 122 19.37 20.92 -3.58
N ILE A 123 19.99 19.78 -3.91
CA ILE A 123 20.89 19.61 -5.06
C ILE A 123 20.08 19.19 -6.30
N ARG A 124 18.96 18.47 -6.10
CA ARG A 124 18.01 18.09 -7.14
C ARG A 124 16.57 18.41 -6.70
N PRO A 125 16.07 19.63 -7.00
CA PRO A 125 14.89 20.21 -6.36
C PRO A 125 13.55 19.79 -7.00
N HIS A 126 13.36 18.50 -7.27
CA HIS A 126 12.03 17.98 -7.63
C HIS A 126 11.15 17.91 -6.38
N THR A 127 9.94 18.47 -6.47
CA THR A 127 9.03 18.60 -5.33
C THR A 127 8.55 17.25 -4.84
N GLY A 128 8.16 16.35 -5.73
CA GLY A 128 7.70 15.01 -5.36
C GLY A 128 8.82 14.17 -4.76
N GLN A 129 10.05 14.30 -5.27
CA GLN A 129 11.21 13.62 -4.69
C GLN A 129 11.48 14.09 -3.26
N ALA A 130 11.38 15.41 -3.02
CA ALA A 130 11.59 16.00 -1.71
C ALA A 130 10.55 15.51 -0.69
N GLU A 131 9.29 15.42 -1.12
CA GLU A 131 8.20 14.91 -0.29
C GLU A 131 8.34 13.41 0.00
N ALA A 132 8.57 12.59 -1.02
CA ALA A 132 8.78 11.15 -0.82
C ALA A 132 9.95 10.88 0.13
N ALA A 133 11.06 11.61 0.00
CA ALA A 133 12.20 11.50 0.91
C ALA A 133 11.84 11.93 2.34
N HIS A 134 11.04 12.98 2.50
CA HIS A 134 10.56 13.44 3.80
C HIS A 134 9.70 12.36 4.47
N ASN A 135 8.70 11.83 3.77
CA ASN A 135 7.78 10.84 4.31
C ASN A 135 8.52 9.55 4.70
N ILE A 136 9.40 9.03 3.83
CA ILE A 136 10.23 7.86 4.14
C ILE A 136 11.07 8.13 5.39
N ARG A 137 11.71 9.30 5.50
CA ARG A 137 12.51 9.64 6.68
C ARG A 137 11.67 9.75 7.95
N SER A 138 10.48 10.33 7.87
CA SER A 138 9.55 10.44 9.01
C SER A 138 9.11 9.06 9.49
N PHE A 139 8.77 8.15 8.57
CA PHE A 139 8.39 6.78 8.92
C PHE A 139 9.52 5.94 9.50
N LEU A 140 10.77 6.20 9.12
CA LEU A 140 11.96 5.50 9.63
C LEU A 140 12.51 6.09 10.94
N LYS A 141 11.99 7.25 11.39
CA LYS A 141 12.46 7.93 12.59
C LYS A 141 12.38 7.01 13.81
N SER A 142 13.41 7.06 14.65
CA SER A 142 13.57 6.25 15.86
C SER A 142 13.75 4.75 15.65
N SER A 143 13.95 4.28 14.41
CA SER A 143 14.21 2.84 14.19
C SER A 143 15.63 2.45 14.59
N ASP A 144 15.76 1.37 15.35
CA ASP A 144 17.04 0.75 15.69
C ASP A 144 17.67 -0.02 14.52
N LEU A 145 16.85 -0.46 13.56
CA LEU A 145 17.26 -1.25 12.40
C LEU A 145 17.88 -0.40 11.28
N VAL A 146 17.63 0.91 11.28
CA VAL A 146 18.10 1.80 10.21
C VAL A 146 19.49 2.32 10.53
N VAL A 147 20.39 2.16 9.56
CA VAL A 147 21.75 2.69 9.62
C VAL A 147 21.84 3.91 8.70
N GLY A 148 22.57 4.95 9.12
CA GLY A 148 22.72 6.21 8.38
C GLY A 148 21.65 7.25 8.68
N LEU A 149 20.71 6.95 9.59
CA LEU A 149 19.76 7.91 10.12
C LEU A 149 20.33 8.54 11.40
N GLU A 150 20.27 9.87 11.48
CA GLU A 150 20.76 10.67 12.61
C GLU A 150 22.26 10.48 12.92
N THR A 151 22.63 9.50 13.75
CA THR A 151 23.99 9.34 14.29
C THR A 151 24.62 7.96 14.00
N LYS A 152 23.82 6.94 13.63
CA LYS A 152 24.31 5.57 13.43
C LYS A 152 25.04 5.46 12.09
N LYS A 153 26.37 5.35 12.09
CA LYS A 153 27.17 5.21 10.86
C LYS A 153 27.26 3.74 10.45
N ARG A 154 27.28 3.49 9.15
CA ARG A 154 27.57 2.16 8.60
C ARG A 154 29.02 1.79 8.94
N THR A 155 29.20 0.65 9.59
CA THR A 155 30.50 0.04 9.92
C THR A 155 30.55 -1.36 9.31
N GLY A 156 31.76 -1.93 9.18
CA GLY A 156 31.95 -3.32 8.71
C GLY A 156 32.17 -3.49 7.20
N GLN A 157 32.26 -4.76 6.80
CA GLN A 157 32.49 -5.22 5.42
C GLN A 157 31.16 -5.54 4.71
N GLY A 158 31.12 -5.44 3.38
CA GLY A 158 29.93 -5.78 2.57
C GLY A 158 29.55 -4.70 1.56
N LEU A 159 28.37 -4.87 0.92
CA LEU A 159 27.91 -3.93 -0.10
C LEU A 159 27.62 -2.56 0.53
N TRP A 160 28.46 -1.57 0.24
CA TRP A 160 28.37 -0.25 0.87
C TRP A 160 27.08 0.53 0.52
N GLN A 161 26.46 0.20 -0.60
CA GLN A 161 25.26 0.86 -1.12
C GLN A 161 24.10 -0.11 -1.21
N ASP A 162 22.93 0.33 -0.78
CA ASP A 162 21.72 -0.47 -0.99
C ASP A 162 21.33 -0.49 -2.47
N ARG A 163 20.53 -1.50 -2.85
CA ARG A 163 20.00 -1.64 -4.21
C ARG A 163 18.99 -0.54 -4.52
N TYR A 164 18.72 -0.34 -5.80
CA TYR A 164 18.02 0.84 -6.30
C TYR A 164 16.58 0.94 -5.78
N SER A 165 15.87 -0.19 -5.70
CA SER A 165 14.48 -0.23 -5.21
C SER A 165 14.31 0.38 -3.81
N THR A 166 15.35 0.34 -2.98
CA THR A 166 15.40 0.99 -1.66
C THR A 166 16.08 2.35 -1.74
N ARG A 167 17.31 2.41 -2.25
CA ARG A 167 18.16 3.62 -2.21
C ARG A 167 17.63 4.77 -3.06
N THR A 168 16.99 4.45 -4.19
CA THR A 168 16.46 5.46 -5.12
C THR A 168 14.94 5.60 -5.03
N ALA A 169 14.30 5.06 -3.98
CA ALA A 169 12.85 5.12 -3.81
C ALA A 169 12.29 6.56 -3.88
N PRO A 170 12.90 7.59 -3.25
CA PRO A 170 12.41 8.96 -3.41
C PRO A 170 12.49 9.48 -4.84
N GLN A 171 13.59 9.18 -5.57
CA GLN A 171 13.79 9.58 -6.96
C GLN A 171 12.83 8.86 -7.91
N TRP A 172 12.45 7.63 -7.57
CA TRP A 172 11.49 6.84 -8.33
C TRP A 172 10.06 7.34 -8.11
N ILE A 173 9.63 7.52 -6.86
CA ILE A 173 8.27 7.96 -6.51
C ILE A 173 8.02 9.40 -6.95
N GLY A 174 9.03 10.28 -6.86
CA GLY A 174 8.86 11.72 -6.99
C GLY A 174 8.14 12.20 -8.26
N PRO A 175 8.59 11.84 -9.47
CA PRO A 175 7.92 12.24 -10.71
C PRO A 175 6.48 11.74 -10.81
N TYR A 176 6.21 10.51 -10.34
CA TYR A 176 4.86 9.94 -10.35
C TYR A 176 3.93 10.60 -9.34
N LEU A 177 4.46 11.06 -8.20
CA LEU A 177 3.71 11.89 -7.28
C LEU A 177 3.31 13.23 -7.93
N GLU A 178 4.23 13.87 -8.66
CA GLU A 178 3.94 15.11 -9.40
C GLU A 178 2.87 14.89 -10.49
N ASP A 179 2.95 13.77 -11.22
CA ASP A 179 1.93 13.38 -12.19
C ASP A 179 0.56 13.13 -11.54
N LEU A 180 0.52 12.48 -10.37
CA LEU A 180 -0.70 12.25 -9.61
C LEU A 180 -1.33 13.56 -9.11
N MET A 181 -0.53 14.53 -8.65
CA MET A 181 -1.03 15.85 -8.27
C MET A 181 -1.67 16.57 -9.47
N LEU A 182 -1.02 16.51 -10.64
CA LEU A 182 -1.54 17.12 -11.84
C LEU A 182 -2.83 16.43 -12.28
N ALA A 183 -2.87 15.09 -12.26
CA ALA A 183 -4.06 14.31 -12.55
C ALA A 183 -5.21 14.67 -11.61
N GLN A 184 -4.94 14.78 -10.31
CA GLN A 184 -5.92 15.22 -9.31
C GLN A 184 -6.47 16.60 -9.66
N ARG A 185 -5.60 17.59 -9.91
CA ARG A 185 -6.03 18.95 -10.29
C ARG A 185 -6.90 18.94 -11.55
N GLN A 186 -6.54 18.14 -12.55
CA GLN A 186 -7.34 18.02 -13.79
C GLN A 186 -8.74 17.46 -13.49
N VAL A 187 -8.83 16.44 -12.64
CA VAL A 187 -10.10 15.86 -12.20
C VAL A 187 -10.92 16.86 -11.37
N GLU A 188 -10.31 17.56 -10.42
CA GLU A 188 -10.97 18.58 -9.60
C GLU A 188 -11.56 19.72 -10.45
N VAL A 189 -10.84 20.17 -11.48
CA VAL A 189 -11.35 21.18 -12.41
C VAL A 189 -12.54 20.63 -13.20
N GLU A 190 -12.46 19.43 -13.77
CA GLU A 190 -13.57 18.83 -14.53
C GLU A 190 -14.82 18.63 -13.67
N LEU A 191 -14.66 18.15 -12.43
CA LEU A 191 -15.75 17.96 -11.48
C LEU A 191 -16.49 19.26 -11.18
N ASN A 192 -15.80 20.38 -11.25
CA ASN A 192 -16.32 21.71 -10.99
C ASN A 192 -16.52 22.54 -12.26
N SER A 193 -16.55 21.90 -13.44
CA SER A 193 -16.79 22.55 -14.73
C SER A 193 -18.23 22.36 -15.21
N THR A 194 -18.68 23.22 -16.12
CA THR A 194 -19.92 22.96 -16.88
C THR A 194 -19.57 22.14 -18.12
N SER A 195 -19.67 20.83 -17.99
CA SER A 195 -19.57 19.89 -19.12
C SER A 195 -20.97 19.70 -19.71
N ASP A 196 -21.40 20.62 -20.58
CA ASP A 196 -22.69 20.61 -21.30
C ASP A 196 -22.60 21.46 -22.58
N ASN A 197 -23.53 21.26 -23.52
CA ASN A 197 -23.68 22.06 -24.72
C ASN A 197 -25.15 22.05 -25.21
N PRO A 198 -25.71 23.20 -25.66
CA PRO A 198 -25.11 24.53 -25.59
C PRO A 198 -25.11 25.09 -24.16
N VAL A 199 -24.22 26.04 -23.91
CA VAL A 199 -24.12 26.81 -22.65
C VAL A 199 -24.97 28.07 -22.78
N ILE A 200 -25.75 28.38 -21.75
CA ILE A 200 -26.55 29.60 -21.70
C ILE A 200 -25.86 30.61 -20.79
N ASP A 201 -25.63 31.82 -21.31
CA ASP A 201 -25.16 32.95 -20.50
C ASP A 201 -26.35 33.72 -19.96
N ILE A 202 -26.46 33.73 -18.63
CA ILE A 202 -27.51 34.41 -17.89
C ILE A 202 -27.03 35.75 -17.31
N GLY A 203 -25.78 36.15 -17.56
CA GLY A 203 -25.14 37.35 -16.99
C GLY A 203 -24.88 37.22 -15.48
N THR A 204 -23.64 37.45 -15.03
CA THR A 204 -23.28 37.34 -13.59
C THR A 204 -23.19 38.68 -12.86
N SER A 205 -23.47 39.78 -13.54
CA SER A 205 -23.36 41.14 -13.01
C SER A 205 -24.57 41.95 -13.44
N SER A 206 -24.84 43.06 -12.76
CA SER A 206 -25.97 43.99 -12.96
C SER A 206 -26.16 44.58 -14.37
N ASP A 207 -25.46 44.07 -15.38
CA ASP A 207 -25.70 44.32 -16.79
C ASP A 207 -26.57 43.19 -17.35
N HIS A 208 -27.59 43.56 -18.11
CA HIS A 208 -28.68 42.70 -18.58
C HIS A 208 -28.25 41.25 -18.93
N ALA A 209 -28.93 40.27 -18.32
CA ALA A 209 -28.90 38.88 -18.77
C ALA A 209 -29.19 38.83 -20.27
N THR A 210 -28.18 38.49 -21.08
CA THR A 210 -28.35 38.50 -22.54
C THR A 210 -29.16 37.31 -23.01
N GLY A 211 -29.17 36.21 -22.24
CA GLY A 211 -29.82 34.96 -22.63
C GLY A 211 -29.15 34.31 -23.83
N ASP A 212 -27.89 34.67 -24.10
CA ASP A 212 -27.14 34.19 -25.24
C ASP A 212 -26.85 32.70 -25.11
N VAL A 213 -26.92 32.01 -26.26
CA VAL A 213 -26.71 30.55 -26.35
C VAL A 213 -25.39 30.29 -27.08
N TYR A 214 -24.39 29.84 -26.34
CA TYR A 214 -23.07 29.51 -26.86
C TYR A 214 -22.95 28.03 -27.20
N SER A 215 -22.62 27.73 -28.46
CA SER A 215 -22.33 26.37 -28.91
C SER A 215 -20.83 26.10 -28.86
N GLY A 216 -20.41 25.03 -28.19
CA GLY A 216 -19.01 24.68 -27.96
C GLY A 216 -18.82 23.18 -27.69
N GLY A 217 -17.62 22.83 -27.20
CA GLY A 217 -17.18 21.44 -27.02
C GLY A 217 -16.94 21.02 -25.58
N ASN A 218 -17.54 21.68 -24.58
CA ASN A 218 -17.26 21.45 -23.15
C ASN A 218 -17.59 20.03 -22.67
N PHE A 219 -18.30 19.25 -23.48
CA PHE A 219 -18.57 17.82 -23.26
C PHE A 219 -17.36 16.90 -23.50
N GLN A 220 -16.25 17.42 -24.04
CA GLN A 220 -15.06 16.65 -24.42
C GLN A 220 -14.11 16.48 -23.22
N ALA A 221 -14.08 15.29 -22.62
CA ALA A 221 -13.31 15.02 -21.40
C ALA A 221 -11.85 14.57 -21.64
N THR A 222 -11.14 15.15 -22.60
CA THR A 222 -9.72 14.80 -22.85
C THR A 222 -8.84 15.03 -21.62
N ALA A 223 -9.19 16.01 -20.78
CA ALA A 223 -8.50 16.26 -19.50
C ALA A 223 -8.57 15.05 -18.56
N ILE A 224 -9.70 14.34 -18.51
CA ILE A 224 -9.87 13.12 -17.72
C ILE A 224 -9.04 11.98 -18.29
N THR A 225 -9.05 11.76 -19.60
CA THR A 225 -8.19 10.73 -20.22
C THR A 225 -6.71 11.00 -19.93
N SER A 226 -6.29 12.26 -20.03
CA SER A 226 -4.92 12.68 -19.69
C SER A 226 -4.59 12.43 -18.22
N ALA A 227 -5.52 12.68 -17.30
CA ALA A 227 -5.36 12.41 -15.87
C ALA A 227 -5.27 10.91 -15.58
N MET A 228 -6.14 10.11 -16.20
CA MET A 228 -6.21 8.66 -16.02
C MET A 228 -4.98 7.94 -16.60
N ASP A 229 -4.47 8.36 -17.76
CA ASP A 229 -3.26 7.79 -18.36
C ASP A 229 -2.01 8.07 -17.49
N LYS A 230 -1.89 9.28 -16.92
CA LYS A 230 -0.85 9.59 -15.91
C LYS A 230 -0.98 8.72 -14.67
N THR A 231 -2.20 8.61 -14.15
CA THR A 231 -2.50 7.83 -12.95
C THR A 231 -2.13 6.35 -13.15
N ARG A 232 -2.48 5.72 -14.29
CA ARG A 232 -2.08 4.33 -14.57
C ARG A 232 -0.57 4.16 -14.67
N THR A 233 0.12 5.10 -15.32
CA THR A 233 1.58 5.07 -15.41
C THR A 233 2.20 5.15 -14.01
N ALA A 234 1.72 6.05 -13.16
CA ALA A 234 2.17 6.17 -11.77
C ALA A 234 1.93 4.89 -10.97
N ILE A 235 0.72 4.31 -11.05
CA ILE A 235 0.37 3.04 -10.39
C ILE A 235 1.31 1.91 -10.85
N GLN A 236 1.53 1.77 -12.16
CA GLN A 236 2.44 0.75 -12.72
C GLN A 236 3.85 0.88 -12.15
N MET A 237 4.36 2.11 -12.06
CA MET A 237 5.73 2.35 -11.63
C MET A 237 5.88 2.18 -10.12
N ILE A 238 4.89 2.55 -9.32
CA ILE A 238 4.83 2.20 -7.88
C ILE A 238 4.80 0.67 -7.73
N GLY A 239 3.97 -0.03 -8.49
CA GLY A 239 3.93 -1.50 -8.52
C GLY A 239 5.29 -2.11 -8.88
N ARG A 240 6.02 -1.54 -9.85
CA ARG A 240 7.36 -2.01 -10.25
C ARG A 240 8.38 -1.92 -9.12
N MET A 241 8.29 -0.88 -8.31
CA MET A 241 9.13 -0.71 -7.12
C MET A 241 8.77 -1.74 -6.05
N LEU A 242 7.47 -1.92 -5.72
CA LEU A 242 7.01 -2.92 -4.76
C LEU A 242 7.42 -4.34 -5.18
N PHE A 243 7.28 -4.68 -6.47
CA PHE A 243 7.74 -5.94 -7.02
C PHE A 243 9.25 -6.14 -6.77
N SER A 244 10.08 -5.13 -7.07
CA SER A 244 11.53 -5.22 -6.86
C SER A 244 11.89 -5.38 -5.38
N GLN A 245 11.27 -4.60 -4.49
CA GLN A 245 11.52 -4.66 -3.04
C GLN A 245 11.10 -6.04 -2.47
N CYS A 246 9.95 -6.56 -2.90
CA CYS A 246 9.44 -7.85 -2.48
C CYS A 246 10.38 -8.99 -2.91
N SER A 247 10.77 -9.05 -4.19
CA SER A 247 11.70 -10.07 -4.68
C SER A 247 13.08 -9.98 -4.02
N GLU A 248 13.57 -8.76 -3.75
CA GLU A 248 14.82 -8.56 -3.03
C GLU A 248 14.78 -9.09 -1.59
N LEU A 249 13.64 -8.92 -0.90
CA LEU A 249 13.45 -9.36 0.49
C LEU A 249 13.27 -10.88 0.59
N ILE A 250 12.59 -11.50 -0.38
CA ILE A 250 12.38 -12.96 -0.46
C ILE A 250 13.67 -13.71 -0.79
N ASN A 251 14.57 -13.10 -1.57
CA ASN A 251 15.78 -13.75 -2.05
C ASN A 251 16.94 -13.66 -1.03
N PRO A 252 17.48 -14.81 -0.57
CA PRO A 252 18.56 -14.85 0.43
C PRO A 252 19.86 -14.20 -0.06
N ALA A 253 20.09 -14.11 -1.37
CA ALA A 253 21.27 -13.44 -1.93
C ALA A 253 21.20 -11.90 -1.84
N THR A 254 20.02 -11.34 -1.57
CA THR A 254 19.79 -9.89 -1.62
C THR A 254 19.18 -9.31 -0.34
N ASN A 255 18.62 -10.14 0.54
CA ASN A 255 17.89 -9.72 1.74
C ASN A 255 18.75 -9.53 3.02
N ASN A 256 20.07 -9.62 2.90
CA ASN A 256 21.06 -9.38 3.96
C ASN A 256 20.94 -10.32 5.18
N GLY A 257 20.78 -11.62 4.96
CA GLY A 257 20.87 -12.63 6.03
C GLY A 257 19.56 -13.22 6.51
N LEU A 258 18.43 -12.83 5.90
CA LEU A 258 17.15 -13.49 6.13
C LEU A 258 17.08 -14.83 5.39
N ASP A 259 16.24 -15.72 5.91
CA ASP A 259 16.02 -17.07 5.39
C ASP A 259 15.46 -17.06 3.95
N PRO A 260 15.76 -18.09 3.13
CA PRO A 260 15.20 -18.21 1.79
C PRO A 260 13.67 -18.25 1.84
N ASN A 261 13.02 -17.48 0.97
CA ASN A 261 11.56 -17.36 0.94
C ASN A 261 10.94 -16.94 2.28
N LEU A 262 11.73 -16.34 3.19
CA LEU A 262 11.31 -15.98 4.54
C LEU A 262 10.69 -17.15 5.31
N VAL A 263 11.31 -18.33 5.14
CA VAL A 263 10.93 -19.55 5.86
C VAL A 263 11.38 -19.46 7.31
N PHE A 264 10.49 -19.85 8.21
CA PHE A 264 10.85 -20.14 9.59
C PHE A 264 11.19 -21.64 9.71
N GLY A 265 12.38 -21.96 10.19
CA GLY A 265 12.86 -23.34 10.35
C GLY A 265 13.63 -23.83 9.13
N ASP A 266 13.39 -25.09 8.73
CA ASP A 266 14.14 -25.73 7.66
C ASP A 266 13.58 -25.36 6.27
N PRO A 267 14.41 -24.78 5.37
CA PRO A 267 13.98 -24.46 4.00
C PRO A 267 13.70 -25.68 3.12
N ASP A 268 14.11 -26.89 3.51
CA ASP A 268 13.78 -28.13 2.79
C ASP A 268 12.33 -28.58 3.05
N GLU A 269 11.72 -28.13 4.15
CA GLU A 269 10.37 -28.54 4.58
C GLU A 269 9.28 -27.50 4.26
N SER A 270 9.67 -26.24 3.97
CA SER A 270 8.72 -25.15 3.77
C SER A 270 9.14 -24.19 2.67
N TYR A 271 8.15 -23.62 1.98
CA TYR A 271 8.33 -22.69 0.87
C TYR A 271 7.65 -21.33 1.07
N THR A 272 7.13 -21.04 2.27
CA THR A 272 6.46 -19.81 2.72
C THR A 272 6.11 -18.79 1.62
N MET A 273 7.05 -17.93 1.20
CA MET A 273 6.77 -16.83 0.26
C MET A 273 6.84 -17.17 -1.22
N LYS A 274 7.12 -18.42 -1.61
CA LYS A 274 7.18 -18.84 -3.03
C LYS A 274 5.90 -18.50 -3.79
N GLY A 275 4.74 -18.74 -3.17
CA GLY A 275 3.45 -18.39 -3.77
C GLY A 275 3.26 -16.88 -3.94
N ILE A 276 3.72 -16.08 -2.98
CA ILE A 276 3.67 -14.62 -3.08
C ILE A 276 4.60 -14.10 -4.17
N ASP A 277 5.82 -14.65 -4.32
CA ASP A 277 6.75 -14.23 -5.37
C ASP A 277 6.16 -14.46 -6.78
N VAL A 278 5.51 -15.62 -6.99
CA VAL A 278 4.76 -15.92 -8.22
C VAL A 278 3.59 -14.95 -8.42
N ASN A 279 2.80 -14.69 -7.38
CA ASN A 279 1.67 -13.76 -7.45
C ASN A 279 2.13 -12.34 -7.79
N MET A 280 3.20 -11.86 -7.17
CA MET A 280 3.77 -10.54 -7.43
C MET A 280 4.24 -10.42 -8.87
N GLY A 281 4.79 -11.49 -9.45
CA GLY A 281 5.10 -11.57 -10.88
C GLY A 281 3.85 -11.43 -11.77
N ALA A 282 2.80 -12.19 -11.47
CA ALA A 282 1.52 -12.11 -12.19
C ALA A 282 0.88 -10.71 -12.10
N TYR A 283 0.80 -10.14 -10.90
CA TYR A 283 0.26 -8.80 -10.67
C TYR A 283 1.04 -7.72 -11.44
N MET A 284 2.38 -7.78 -11.42
CA MET A 284 3.20 -6.82 -12.16
C MET A 284 3.00 -6.95 -13.67
N SER A 285 2.88 -8.17 -14.20
CA SER A 285 2.60 -8.40 -15.63
C SER A 285 1.23 -7.84 -16.06
N GLU A 286 0.19 -8.09 -15.27
CA GLU A 286 -1.15 -7.55 -15.53
C GLU A 286 -1.16 -6.02 -15.43
N LEU A 287 -0.51 -5.47 -14.40
CA LEU A 287 -0.43 -4.03 -14.19
C LEU A 287 0.31 -3.32 -15.34
N ALA A 288 1.36 -3.95 -15.87
CA ALA A 288 2.05 -3.45 -17.06
C ALA A 288 1.16 -3.48 -18.31
N ALA A 289 0.33 -4.51 -18.48
CA ALA A 289 -0.62 -4.58 -19.59
C ALA A 289 -1.70 -3.49 -19.48
N LEU A 290 -2.20 -3.19 -18.28
CA LEU A 290 -3.18 -2.14 -18.02
C LEU A 290 -2.64 -0.72 -18.23
N ALA A 291 -1.33 -0.53 -18.14
CA ALA A 291 -0.70 0.78 -18.26
C ALA A 291 -0.72 1.36 -19.69
N HIS A 292 -1.00 0.56 -20.72
CA HIS A 292 -1.10 1.05 -22.09
C HIS A 292 -2.11 2.22 -22.20
N PRO A 293 -1.77 3.31 -22.90
CA PRO A 293 -2.64 4.47 -23.02
C PRO A 293 -3.91 4.12 -23.80
N VAL A 294 -5.08 4.48 -23.27
CA VAL A 294 -6.35 4.31 -23.99
C VAL A 294 -6.50 5.37 -25.07
N SER A 295 -5.93 6.55 -24.85
CA SER A 295 -5.98 7.70 -25.75
C SER A 295 -5.45 7.43 -27.16
N SER A 296 -4.52 6.49 -27.35
CA SER A 296 -4.00 6.12 -28.67
C SER A 296 -4.98 5.31 -29.54
N HIS A 297 -6.13 4.92 -28.98
CA HIS A 297 -7.11 4.05 -29.65
C HIS A 297 -8.37 4.79 -30.13
N VAL A 298 -8.38 6.13 -30.10
CA VAL A 298 -9.50 6.95 -30.59
C VAL A 298 -9.86 6.56 -32.02
N GLN A 299 -11.14 6.29 -32.24
CA GLN A 299 -11.73 6.00 -33.54
C GLN A 299 -12.71 7.10 -33.91
N SER A 300 -12.90 7.34 -35.20
CA SER A 300 -13.97 8.22 -35.64
C SER A 300 -15.33 7.55 -35.46
N ALA A 301 -16.29 8.29 -34.90
CA ALA A 301 -17.63 7.80 -34.59
C ALA A 301 -18.72 8.76 -35.09
N GLU A 302 -19.97 8.28 -35.04
CA GLU A 302 -21.18 9.07 -35.33
C GLU A 302 -21.09 9.81 -36.67
N MET A 303 -21.05 9.05 -37.76
CA MET A 303 -20.95 9.60 -39.13
C MET A 303 -19.80 10.60 -39.33
N HIS A 304 -18.68 10.42 -38.61
CA HIS A 304 -17.52 11.31 -38.56
C HIS A 304 -17.74 12.68 -37.89
N ASN A 305 -18.92 12.97 -37.35
CA ASN A 305 -19.14 14.15 -36.52
C ASN A 305 -18.28 14.09 -35.24
N GLN A 306 -18.10 12.88 -34.69
CA GLN A 306 -17.19 12.62 -33.57
C GLN A 306 -15.86 12.04 -34.07
N GLY A 307 -15.19 12.80 -34.95
CA GLY A 307 -13.86 12.48 -35.51
C GLY A 307 -12.76 12.30 -34.46
N ILE A 308 -12.90 12.99 -33.32
CA ILE A 308 -12.08 12.82 -32.12
C ILE A 308 -12.98 12.66 -30.90
N ASN A 309 -12.52 11.89 -29.91
CA ASN A 309 -13.23 11.63 -28.66
C ASN A 309 -12.23 11.29 -27.56
N SER A 310 -12.63 11.46 -26.30
CA SER A 310 -11.70 11.32 -25.18
C SER A 310 -11.46 9.87 -24.76
N LEU A 311 -12.45 8.98 -24.89
CA LEU A 311 -12.46 7.66 -24.26
C LEU A 311 -12.29 7.70 -22.72
N ALA A 312 -12.64 8.83 -22.08
CA ALA A 312 -12.40 9.09 -20.66
C ALA A 312 -12.97 8.00 -19.76
N PHE A 313 -14.20 7.53 -20.01
CA PHE A 313 -14.80 6.47 -19.21
C PHE A 313 -14.05 5.14 -19.29
N LEU A 314 -13.61 4.75 -20.49
CA LEU A 314 -12.81 3.54 -20.67
C LEU A 314 -11.45 3.66 -19.95
N SER A 315 -10.80 4.82 -20.08
CA SER A 315 -9.54 5.11 -19.39
C SER A 315 -9.71 5.02 -17.86
N GLY A 316 -10.77 5.64 -17.32
CA GLY A 316 -11.11 5.57 -15.90
C GLY A 316 -11.33 4.15 -15.39
N ARG A 317 -12.05 3.31 -16.15
CA ARG A 317 -12.26 1.90 -15.79
C ARG A 317 -10.96 1.10 -15.75
N ARG A 318 -10.08 1.27 -16.73
CA ARG A 318 -8.76 0.61 -16.73
C ARG A 318 -7.89 1.09 -15.57
N THR A 319 -8.01 2.35 -15.18
CA THR A 319 -7.34 2.88 -13.99
C THR A 319 -7.86 2.24 -12.72
N MET A 320 -9.17 2.00 -12.59
CA MET A 320 -9.72 1.30 -11.43
C MET A 320 -9.24 -0.15 -11.34
N GLU A 321 -9.18 -0.87 -12.46
CA GLU A 321 -8.58 -2.21 -12.53
C GLU A 321 -7.10 -2.18 -12.06
N ALA A 322 -6.33 -1.18 -12.49
CA ALA A 322 -4.93 -1.02 -12.09
C ALA A 322 -4.76 -0.73 -10.58
N VAL A 323 -5.65 0.08 -9.98
CA VAL A 323 -5.67 0.34 -8.53
C VAL A 323 -5.92 -0.94 -7.74
N ASP A 324 -6.79 -1.81 -8.24
CA ASP A 324 -7.11 -3.08 -7.59
C ASP A 324 -5.90 -4.02 -7.56
N VAL A 325 -5.24 -4.20 -8.71
CA VAL A 325 -4.00 -4.97 -8.82
C VAL A 325 -2.90 -4.41 -7.91
N LEU A 326 -2.71 -3.08 -7.89
CA LEU A 326 -1.74 -2.47 -6.98
C LEU A 326 -2.09 -2.69 -5.51
N SER A 327 -3.39 -2.69 -5.15
CA SER A 327 -3.85 -2.97 -3.78
C SER A 327 -3.48 -4.39 -3.36
N HIS A 328 -3.60 -5.37 -4.26
CA HIS A 328 -3.12 -6.74 -4.02
C HIS A 328 -1.60 -6.79 -3.81
N MET A 329 -0.83 -6.07 -4.63
CA MET A 329 0.62 -5.99 -4.48
C MET A 329 1.02 -5.36 -3.13
N CYS A 330 0.35 -4.28 -2.71
CA CYS A 330 0.56 -3.66 -1.41
C CYS A 330 0.27 -4.62 -0.25
N ALA A 331 -0.83 -5.38 -0.32
CA ALA A 331 -1.20 -6.34 0.71
C ALA A 331 -0.19 -7.49 0.84
N ALA A 332 0.24 -8.05 -0.29
CA ALA A 332 1.23 -9.11 -0.33
C ALA A 332 2.60 -8.62 0.18
N HIS A 333 3.04 -7.43 -0.26
CA HIS A 333 4.29 -6.85 0.19
C HIS A 333 4.27 -6.53 1.68
N LEU A 334 3.17 -6.00 2.21
CA LEU A 334 3.03 -5.72 3.64
C LEU A 334 3.10 -7.01 4.48
N PHE A 335 2.47 -8.10 4.04
CA PHE A 335 2.61 -9.40 4.70
C PHE A 335 4.06 -9.90 4.71
N VAL A 336 4.76 -9.77 3.56
CA VAL A 336 6.17 -10.12 3.41
C VAL A 336 7.08 -9.30 4.33
N CYS A 337 6.84 -7.98 4.44
CA CYS A 337 7.57 -7.12 5.38
C CYS A 337 7.35 -7.53 6.83
N CYS A 338 6.11 -7.85 7.23
CA CYS A 338 5.82 -8.29 8.60
C CYS A 338 6.51 -9.63 8.91
N GLN A 339 6.46 -10.61 7.98
CA GLN A 339 7.18 -11.87 8.14
C GLN A 339 8.69 -11.66 8.28
N ALA A 340 9.28 -10.77 7.49
CA ALA A 340 10.69 -10.46 7.56
C ALA A 340 11.07 -9.79 8.90
N ALA A 341 10.22 -8.89 9.41
CA ALA A 341 10.43 -8.25 10.71
C ALA A 341 10.39 -9.28 11.85
N ASP A 342 9.43 -10.21 11.82
CA ASP A 342 9.31 -11.28 12.81
C ASP A 342 10.56 -12.20 12.79
N LEU A 343 11.06 -12.54 11.60
CA LEU A 343 12.30 -13.32 11.45
C LEU A 343 13.53 -12.56 11.96
N ARG A 344 13.63 -11.25 11.70
CA ARG A 344 14.76 -10.45 12.20
C ARG A 344 14.84 -10.45 13.71
N ASP A 345 13.72 -10.26 14.40
CA ASP A 345 13.68 -10.32 15.86
C ASP A 345 14.03 -11.70 16.39
N TYR A 346 13.51 -12.76 15.76
CA TYR A 346 13.86 -14.12 16.13
C TYR A 346 15.37 -14.39 16.04
N HIS A 347 16.00 -13.96 14.93
CA HIS A 347 17.45 -14.04 14.77
C HIS A 347 18.20 -13.17 15.77
N GLU A 348 17.69 -11.98 16.11
CA GLU A 348 18.35 -11.13 17.10
C GLU A 348 18.31 -11.71 18.52
N ARG A 349 17.17 -12.30 18.92
CA ARG A 349 17.07 -13.01 20.20
C ARG A 349 18.06 -14.17 20.28
N PHE A 350 18.19 -14.93 19.19
CA PHE A 350 19.21 -15.97 19.08
C PHE A 350 20.62 -15.39 19.20
N LEU A 351 21.00 -14.45 18.34
CA LEU A 351 22.36 -13.89 18.29
C LEU A 351 22.75 -13.15 19.57
N SER A 352 21.79 -12.58 20.28
CA SER A 352 22.01 -11.93 21.59
C SER A 352 22.15 -12.93 22.73
N SER A 353 21.63 -14.15 22.59
CA SER A 353 21.79 -15.24 23.57
C SER A 353 23.11 -16.00 23.40
N VAL A 354 23.68 -15.97 22.20
CA VAL A 354 24.90 -16.71 21.86
C VAL A 354 26.12 -15.90 22.28
N SER A 355 26.95 -16.47 23.15
CA SER A 355 28.23 -15.87 23.55
C SER A 355 29.36 -16.89 23.45
N VAL A 356 30.24 -16.72 22.46
CA VAL A 356 31.47 -17.53 22.35
C VAL A 356 32.43 -17.21 23.49
N SER A 357 32.48 -15.94 23.89
CA SER A 357 33.35 -15.45 24.96
C SER A 357 33.10 -16.19 26.29
N GLY A 358 31.85 -16.55 26.60
CA GLY A 358 31.50 -17.34 27.78
C GLY A 358 31.96 -18.81 27.73
N LEU A 359 32.23 -19.34 26.54
CA LEU A 359 32.71 -20.71 26.35
C LEU A 359 34.24 -20.82 26.46
N LEU A 360 34.95 -19.70 26.24
CA LEU A 360 36.40 -19.60 26.25
C LEU A 360 36.94 -19.35 27.67
N ASN A 361 37.90 -20.17 28.10
CA ASN A 361 38.68 -19.92 29.32
C ASN A 361 40.11 -20.46 29.18
N GLU A 362 41.01 -20.01 30.06
CA GLU A 362 42.44 -20.37 30.00
C GLU A 362 42.66 -21.89 30.01
N ASN A 363 41.86 -22.63 30.79
CA ASN A 363 41.99 -24.08 30.94
C ASN A 363 41.59 -24.85 29.67
N LYS A 364 40.69 -24.31 28.84
CA LYS A 364 40.21 -24.98 27.63
C LYS A 364 41.13 -24.79 26.43
N MET A 365 41.61 -23.57 26.21
CA MET A 365 42.41 -23.23 25.02
C MET A 365 43.91 -23.13 25.30
N GLY A 366 44.33 -23.06 26.57
CA GLY A 366 45.73 -22.80 26.93
C GLY A 366 46.20 -21.38 26.58
N LEU A 367 45.27 -20.46 26.36
CA LEU A 367 45.51 -19.04 26.09
C LEU A 367 45.42 -18.24 27.38
N SER A 368 46.31 -17.26 27.57
CA SER A 368 46.21 -16.32 28.69
C SER A 368 44.97 -15.43 28.58
N ASN A 369 44.50 -14.88 29.69
CA ASN A 369 43.38 -13.93 29.72
C ASN A 369 43.58 -12.73 28.77
N ALA A 370 44.82 -12.26 28.59
CA ALA A 370 45.12 -11.17 27.65
C ALA A 370 44.94 -11.61 26.18
N GLN A 371 45.35 -12.84 25.84
CA GLN A 371 45.16 -13.40 24.50
C GLN A 371 43.68 -13.71 24.22
N LEU A 372 42.94 -14.21 25.22
CA LEU A 372 41.50 -14.42 25.13
C LEU A 372 40.74 -13.10 24.92
N ALA A 373 41.12 -12.03 25.63
CA ALA A 373 40.54 -10.71 25.43
C ALA A 373 40.77 -10.19 23.99
N LYS A 374 41.98 -10.37 23.44
CA LYS A 374 42.26 -10.03 22.04
C LYS A 374 41.43 -10.87 21.06
N LEU A 375 41.38 -12.19 21.25
CA LEU A 375 40.64 -13.12 20.38
C LEU A 375 39.13 -12.83 20.38
N THR A 376 38.56 -12.44 21.52
CA THR A 376 37.13 -12.16 21.64
C THR A 376 36.75 -10.75 21.18
N THR A 377 37.71 -9.86 20.94
CA THR A 377 37.44 -8.48 20.51
C THR A 377 36.79 -8.46 19.13
N GLY A 378 35.52 -8.04 19.06
CA GLY A 378 34.76 -7.97 17.81
C GLY A 378 34.20 -9.32 17.31
N LEU A 379 34.37 -10.39 18.09
CA LEU A 379 33.94 -11.74 17.71
C LEU A 379 32.42 -11.84 17.56
N ASP A 380 31.64 -11.17 18.41
CA ASP A 380 30.17 -11.20 18.31
C ASP A 380 29.66 -10.61 16.98
N GLU A 381 30.32 -9.57 16.45
CA GLU A 381 30.00 -8.98 15.14
C GLU A 381 30.37 -9.93 13.98
N LEU A 382 31.48 -10.66 14.13
CA LEU A 382 31.88 -11.70 13.17
C LEU A 382 30.90 -12.88 13.17
N VAL A 383 30.46 -13.35 14.33
CA VAL A 383 29.45 -14.43 14.47
C VAL A 383 28.15 -14.02 13.77
N ARG A 384 27.69 -12.77 13.98
CA ARG A 384 26.51 -12.21 13.28
C ARG A 384 26.73 -12.19 11.76
N THR A 385 27.92 -11.84 11.30
CA THR A 385 28.27 -11.83 9.87
C THR A 385 28.23 -13.24 9.29
N TRP A 386 28.89 -14.21 9.93
CA TRP A 386 28.91 -15.60 9.50
C TRP A 386 27.51 -16.23 9.48
N TRP A 387 26.68 -15.90 10.47
CA TRP A 387 25.29 -16.34 10.52
C TRP A 387 24.49 -15.83 9.30
N ASN A 388 24.60 -14.53 9.01
CA ASN A 388 23.92 -13.91 7.88
C ASN A 388 24.43 -14.42 6.52
N GLU A 389 25.72 -14.74 6.39
CA GLU A 389 26.27 -15.32 5.15
C GLU A 389 25.80 -16.77 4.90
N ALA A 390 25.51 -17.51 5.96
CA ALA A 390 25.02 -18.89 5.90
C ALA A 390 23.49 -18.97 5.69
N ASN A 391 22.82 -17.86 5.34
CA ASN A 391 21.37 -17.74 5.34
C ASN A 391 20.61 -18.66 4.37
N LYS A 392 21.29 -19.39 3.49
CA LYS A 392 20.66 -20.36 2.57
C LYS A 392 20.39 -21.72 3.21
N LEU A 393 20.96 -21.99 4.39
CA LEU A 393 20.88 -23.27 5.08
C LEU A 393 19.80 -23.22 6.18
N GLY A 394 19.35 -24.41 6.62
CA GLY A 394 18.52 -24.54 7.83
C GLY A 394 19.29 -24.13 9.09
N HIS A 395 18.58 -23.78 10.18
CA HIS A 395 19.19 -23.20 11.38
C HIS A 395 20.30 -24.08 11.99
N LEU A 396 20.08 -25.40 12.11
CA LEU A 396 21.07 -26.33 12.65
C LEU A 396 22.33 -26.45 11.76
N GLN A 397 22.14 -26.46 10.43
CA GLN A 397 23.25 -26.45 9.49
C GLN A 397 24.04 -25.14 9.55
N ARG A 398 23.37 -24.00 9.75
CA ARG A 398 24.05 -22.71 10.00
C ARG A 398 24.91 -22.76 11.25
N CYS A 399 24.45 -23.36 12.35
CA CYS A 399 25.25 -23.55 13.55
C CYS A 399 26.58 -24.27 13.26
N SER A 400 26.52 -25.34 12.45
CA SER A 400 27.70 -26.09 12.03
C SER A 400 28.68 -25.25 11.19
N VAL A 401 28.18 -24.44 10.26
CA VAL A 401 29.01 -23.55 9.43
C VAL A 401 29.64 -22.43 10.25
N VAL A 402 28.88 -21.78 11.13
CA VAL A 402 29.37 -20.71 12.00
C VAL A 402 30.44 -21.23 12.96
N ALA A 403 30.23 -22.39 13.58
CA ALA A 403 31.23 -23.03 14.43
C ALA A 403 32.51 -23.37 13.65
N SER A 404 32.38 -23.86 12.41
CA SER A 404 33.55 -24.15 11.56
C SER A 404 34.33 -22.88 11.17
N LYS A 405 33.65 -21.76 10.91
CA LYS A 405 34.29 -20.47 10.65
C LYS A 405 35.03 -19.93 11.88
N PHE A 406 34.46 -20.12 13.07
CA PHE A 406 35.14 -19.79 14.33
C PHE A 406 36.49 -20.51 14.45
N THR A 407 36.56 -21.80 14.11
CA THR A 407 37.83 -22.55 14.09
C THR A 407 38.86 -21.93 13.15
N GLY A 408 38.45 -21.52 11.95
CA GLY A 408 39.33 -20.81 11.01
C GLY A 408 39.86 -19.50 11.59
N TYR A 409 39.01 -18.72 12.25
CA TYR A 409 39.38 -17.47 12.91
C TYR A 409 40.38 -17.69 14.06
N VAL A 410 40.17 -18.70 14.89
CA VAL A 410 41.09 -19.07 15.98
C VAL A 410 42.47 -19.48 15.44
N MET A 411 42.51 -20.28 14.37
CA MET A 411 43.76 -20.69 13.73
C MET A 411 44.55 -19.49 13.20
N ASP A 412 43.88 -18.56 12.50
CA ASP A 412 44.52 -17.34 11.98
C ASP A 412 45.10 -16.47 13.12
N PHE A 413 44.34 -16.31 14.21
CA PHE A 413 44.80 -15.61 15.41
C PHE A 413 46.05 -16.26 16.04
N ILE A 414 46.05 -17.58 16.21
CA ILE A 414 47.17 -18.34 16.77
C ILE A 414 48.43 -18.18 15.92
N MET A 415 48.29 -18.26 14.60
CA MET A 415 49.42 -18.09 13.68
C MET A 415 49.96 -16.66 13.72
N HIS A 416 49.08 -15.65 13.77
CA HIS A 416 49.49 -14.24 13.82
C HIS A 416 50.16 -13.85 15.14
N GLU A 417 49.69 -14.36 16.28
CA GLU A 417 50.27 -14.09 17.61
C GLU A 417 51.41 -15.07 17.97
N THR A 418 51.83 -15.95 17.05
CA THR A 418 52.94 -16.91 17.21
C THR A 418 52.80 -17.80 18.46
N ILE A 419 51.62 -18.39 18.65
CA ILE A 419 51.29 -19.19 19.83
C ILE A 419 51.46 -20.68 19.53
N ASP A 420 52.50 -21.33 20.06
CA ASP A 420 52.78 -22.76 19.78
C ASP A 420 52.05 -23.75 20.71
N ALA A 421 51.38 -23.26 21.76
CA ALA A 421 50.90 -24.09 22.87
C ALA A 421 49.45 -24.64 22.73
N VAL A 422 48.69 -24.22 21.72
CA VAL A 422 47.27 -24.59 21.58
C VAL A 422 47.13 -25.88 20.77
N SER A 423 46.52 -26.91 21.37
CA SER A 423 46.29 -28.18 20.66
C SER A 423 45.09 -28.10 19.70
N VAL A 424 45.19 -28.73 18.53
CA VAL A 424 44.06 -28.85 17.57
C VAL A 424 42.83 -29.50 18.24
N LYS A 425 43.05 -30.45 19.15
CA LYS A 425 41.98 -31.12 19.91
C LYS A 425 41.21 -30.13 20.78
N ALA A 426 41.89 -29.17 21.40
CA ALA A 426 41.25 -28.12 22.20
C ALA A 426 40.35 -27.23 21.32
N ILE A 427 40.84 -26.83 20.14
CA ILE A 427 40.08 -26.00 19.20
C ILE A 427 38.82 -26.73 18.73
N ILE A 428 38.93 -28.01 18.36
CA ILE A 428 37.77 -28.83 17.95
C ILE A 428 36.78 -29.00 19.12
N SER A 429 37.26 -29.19 20.35
CA SER A 429 36.37 -29.29 21.53
C SER A 429 35.56 -28.02 21.73
N VAL A 430 36.18 -26.84 21.63
CA VAL A 430 35.48 -25.55 21.76
C VAL A 430 34.52 -25.34 20.58
N GLN A 431 34.89 -25.72 19.37
CA GLN A 431 34.01 -25.70 18.20
C GLN A 431 32.75 -26.53 18.44
N ASP A 432 32.90 -27.76 18.96
CA ASP A 432 31.78 -28.65 19.21
C ASP A 432 30.86 -28.13 20.31
N GLU A 433 31.41 -27.62 21.40
CA GLU A 433 30.63 -26.98 22.47
C GLU A 433 29.88 -25.74 21.97
N PHE A 434 30.52 -24.91 21.15
CA PHE A 434 29.90 -23.73 20.58
C PHE A 434 28.75 -24.09 19.62
N ARG A 435 28.96 -25.10 18.76
CA ARG A 435 27.89 -25.63 17.92
C ARG A 435 26.72 -26.14 18.77
N GLN A 436 27.00 -26.98 19.78
CA GLN A 436 25.97 -27.57 20.62
C GLN A 436 25.19 -26.51 21.42
N SER A 437 25.83 -25.43 21.87
CA SER A 437 25.11 -24.35 22.56
C SER A 437 24.14 -23.64 21.64
N MET A 438 24.51 -23.40 20.38
CA MET A 438 23.62 -22.80 19.38
C MET A 438 22.47 -23.76 19.03
N GLU A 439 22.77 -25.04 18.79
CA GLU A 439 21.76 -26.05 18.47
C GLU A 439 20.77 -26.25 19.63
N ALA A 440 21.25 -26.23 20.88
CA ALA A 440 20.41 -26.32 22.07
C ALA A 440 19.39 -25.17 22.14
N TRP A 441 19.77 -23.95 21.75
CA TRP A 441 18.85 -22.82 21.71
C TRP A 441 17.68 -23.05 20.74
N PHE A 442 17.97 -23.55 19.52
CA PHE A 442 16.94 -23.83 18.51
C PHE A 442 16.08 -25.04 18.87
N ASN A 443 16.66 -26.02 19.55
CA ASN A 443 15.95 -27.22 19.98
C ASN A 443 15.05 -26.98 21.21
N ASP A 444 15.27 -25.89 21.96
CA ASP A 444 14.40 -25.50 23.07
C ASP A 444 13.10 -24.85 22.55
N PRO A 445 11.93 -25.52 22.72
CA PRO A 445 10.67 -24.99 22.21
C PRO A 445 10.25 -23.66 22.83
N SER A 446 10.78 -23.29 24.00
CA SER A 446 10.48 -22.01 24.65
C SER A 446 11.05 -20.79 23.90
N ASN A 447 12.06 -21.02 23.06
CA ASN A 447 12.66 -19.99 22.22
C ASN A 447 11.88 -19.74 20.93
N ASN A 448 11.06 -20.70 20.48
CA ASN A 448 10.23 -20.53 19.29
C ASN A 448 9.31 -19.31 19.43
N PRO A 449 9.03 -18.57 18.34
CA PRO A 449 8.02 -17.53 18.37
C PRO A 449 6.68 -18.16 18.75
N LYS A 450 5.99 -17.58 19.73
CA LYS A 450 4.61 -17.99 19.99
C LYS A 450 3.78 -17.59 18.76
N ILE A 451 2.87 -18.45 18.31
CA ILE A 451 1.99 -18.14 17.16
C ILE A 451 1.26 -16.81 17.35
N ASN A 452 0.97 -16.47 18.61
CA ASN A 452 0.42 -15.19 19.04
C ASN A 452 1.37 -14.44 20.00
N HIS A 453 2.65 -14.28 19.66
CA HIS A 453 3.62 -13.53 20.47
C HIS A 453 3.15 -12.09 20.80
N PHE A 454 2.23 -11.57 19.99
CA PHE A 454 1.58 -10.26 20.11
C PHE A 454 0.38 -10.17 21.06
N ASN A 455 -0.08 -11.28 21.66
CA ASN A 455 -1.25 -11.25 22.54
C ASN A 455 -0.94 -10.84 24.00
N SER A 456 0.33 -10.75 24.41
CA SER A 456 0.70 -10.09 25.67
C SER A 456 1.10 -8.64 25.42
N ALA A 457 0.45 -7.72 26.14
CA ALA A 457 0.66 -6.27 25.98
C ALA A 457 2.14 -5.87 26.14
N ASP A 458 2.87 -6.52 27.05
CA ASP A 458 4.27 -6.21 27.36
C ASP A 458 5.24 -6.63 26.23
N THR A 459 5.00 -7.76 25.55
CA THR A 459 5.85 -8.20 24.42
C THR A 459 5.53 -7.45 23.13
N HIS A 460 4.26 -7.07 22.93
CA HIS A 460 3.84 -6.24 21.79
C HIS A 460 4.53 -4.87 21.82
N ALA A 461 4.50 -4.19 22.99
CA ALA A 461 5.10 -2.87 23.14
C ALA A 461 6.62 -2.89 22.88
N ALA A 462 7.35 -3.83 23.48
CA ALA A 462 8.80 -3.93 23.33
C ALA A 462 9.24 -4.22 21.88
N TYR A 463 8.49 -5.04 21.14
CA TYR A 463 8.78 -5.35 19.74
C TYR A 463 8.56 -4.15 18.81
N LEU A 464 7.56 -3.32 19.10
CA LEU A 464 7.27 -2.11 18.33
C LEU A 464 8.27 -0.97 18.60
N GLU A 465 8.87 -0.90 19.80
CA GLU A 465 9.78 0.19 20.18
C GLU A 465 11.05 0.28 19.32
N GLY A 466 11.56 -0.84 18.79
CA GLY A 466 12.74 -0.86 17.93
C GLY A 466 12.50 -0.47 16.45
N LEU A 467 11.23 -0.30 16.06
CA LEU A 467 10.84 -0.04 14.68
C LEU A 467 10.62 1.46 14.41
N GLY A 468 10.76 1.85 13.15
CA GLY A 468 10.40 3.21 12.74
C GLY A 468 8.90 3.45 12.95
N GLN A 469 8.53 4.69 13.29
CA GLN A 469 7.14 5.06 13.62
C GLN A 469 6.09 4.52 12.64
N GLY A 470 6.31 4.68 11.33
CA GLY A 470 5.38 4.17 10.32
C GLY A 470 5.39 2.65 10.21
N SER A 471 6.55 2.02 10.41
CA SER A 471 6.70 0.57 10.37
C SER A 471 5.97 -0.09 11.55
N ALA A 472 6.07 0.50 12.74
CA ALA A 472 5.36 0.06 13.93
C ALA A 472 3.83 0.10 13.74
N VAL A 473 3.29 1.17 13.15
CA VAL A 473 1.85 1.27 12.82
C VAL A 473 1.42 0.18 11.84
N LEU A 474 2.17 -0.03 10.76
CA LEU A 474 1.81 -1.04 9.75
C LEU A 474 1.82 -2.46 10.33
N LEU A 475 2.82 -2.75 11.15
CA LEU A 475 2.94 -4.02 11.84
C LEU A 475 1.83 -4.22 12.87
N ASP A 476 1.48 -3.19 13.65
CA ASP A 476 0.36 -3.22 14.60
C ASP A 476 -0.98 -3.48 13.90
N ILE A 477 -1.20 -2.91 12.71
CA ILE A 477 -2.39 -3.22 11.90
C ILE A 477 -2.44 -4.72 11.57
N VAL A 478 -1.33 -5.29 11.11
CA VAL A 478 -1.28 -6.69 10.65
C VAL A 478 -1.31 -7.68 11.82
N ARG A 479 -0.42 -7.51 12.79
CA ARG A 479 -0.21 -8.44 13.92
C ARG A 479 -1.18 -8.19 15.07
N GLY A 480 -1.44 -6.92 15.40
CA GLY A 480 -2.35 -6.52 16.48
C GLY A 480 -3.81 -6.51 16.02
N LYS A 481 -4.20 -5.52 15.23
CA LYS A 481 -5.61 -5.27 14.88
C LYS A 481 -6.24 -6.39 14.05
N LEU A 482 -5.54 -6.89 13.04
CA LEU A 482 -6.01 -8.02 12.23
C LEU A 482 -5.71 -9.38 12.89
N GLY A 483 -4.84 -9.45 13.89
CA GLY A 483 -4.48 -10.69 14.57
C GLY A 483 -3.85 -11.73 13.64
N LEU A 484 -3.11 -11.30 12.61
CA LEU A 484 -2.49 -12.21 11.65
C LEU A 484 -1.18 -12.74 12.21
N ALA A 485 -1.15 -14.00 12.59
CA ALA A 485 0.03 -14.65 13.15
C ALA A 485 1.25 -14.66 12.21
N PHE A 486 2.44 -14.74 12.82
CA PHE A 486 3.69 -15.07 12.14
C PHE A 486 3.59 -16.46 11.48
N HIS A 487 4.04 -16.61 10.23
CA HIS A 487 3.91 -17.88 9.51
C HIS A 487 5.08 -18.82 9.81
N GLN A 488 4.77 -20.03 10.30
CA GLN A 488 5.73 -21.01 10.79
C GLN A 488 5.79 -22.30 9.96
N GLY A 489 5.28 -22.29 8.73
CA GLY A 489 5.31 -23.43 7.83
C GLY A 489 4.23 -24.46 8.16
N LEU A 490 4.62 -25.74 8.25
CA LEU A 490 3.71 -26.89 8.40
C LEU A 490 3.34 -27.24 9.86
N ARG A 491 3.64 -26.37 10.84
CA ARG A 491 3.32 -26.66 12.25
C ARG A 491 1.80 -26.78 12.44
N GLU A 492 1.36 -27.82 13.16
CA GLU A 492 -0.06 -28.24 13.30
C GLU A 492 -1.05 -27.14 13.75
N GLU A 493 -0.56 -26.14 14.48
CA GLU A 493 -1.37 -25.04 15.00
C GLU A 493 -1.67 -23.95 13.96
N GLN A 494 -1.03 -23.99 12.78
CA GLN A 494 -1.24 -23.01 11.71
C GLN A 494 -2.46 -23.33 10.84
N ARG A 495 -3.63 -22.82 11.24
CA ARG A 495 -4.92 -23.08 10.54
C ARG A 495 -5.22 -22.21 9.31
N SER A 496 -4.54 -21.06 9.16
CA SER A 496 -4.81 -20.10 8.08
C SER A 496 -3.77 -20.17 6.97
N THR A 497 -4.23 -20.12 5.72
CA THR A 497 -3.34 -20.00 4.56
C THR A 497 -2.75 -18.59 4.46
N ILE A 498 -1.59 -18.47 3.80
CA ILE A 498 -1.00 -17.17 3.47
C ILE A 498 -1.95 -16.32 2.63
N GLY A 499 -2.66 -16.95 1.67
CA GLY A 499 -3.66 -16.28 0.84
C GLY A 499 -4.76 -15.61 1.68
N THR A 500 -5.31 -16.34 2.66
CA THR A 500 -6.30 -15.80 3.61
C THR A 500 -5.77 -14.59 4.38
N SER A 501 -4.52 -14.65 4.86
CA SER A 501 -3.90 -13.53 5.56
C SER A 501 -3.72 -12.30 4.66
N VAL A 502 -3.23 -12.50 3.43
CA VAL A 502 -3.07 -11.42 2.44
C VAL A 502 -4.42 -10.82 2.06
N SER A 503 -5.48 -11.63 1.90
CA SER A 503 -6.84 -11.13 1.61
C SER A 503 -7.36 -10.22 2.72
N ARG A 504 -7.14 -10.57 3.99
CA ARG A 504 -7.55 -9.71 5.12
C ARG A 504 -6.82 -8.37 5.14
N ILE A 505 -5.54 -8.35 4.76
CA ILE A 505 -4.76 -7.10 4.61
C ILE A 505 -5.30 -6.28 3.43
N TYR A 506 -5.57 -6.94 2.30
CA TYR A 506 -6.17 -6.29 1.13
C TYR A 506 -7.50 -5.64 1.48
N GLU A 507 -8.39 -6.34 2.19
CA GLU A 507 -9.67 -5.78 2.66
C GLU A 507 -9.46 -4.55 3.54
N ALA A 508 -8.52 -4.59 4.49
CA ALA A 508 -8.21 -3.44 5.35
C ALA A 508 -7.70 -2.23 4.55
N ILE A 509 -6.89 -2.45 3.50
CA ILE A 509 -6.45 -1.40 2.57
C ILE A 509 -7.65 -0.82 1.82
N ARG A 510 -8.52 -1.67 1.24
CA ARG A 510 -9.68 -1.24 0.44
C ARG A 510 -10.76 -0.56 1.26
N GLN A 511 -10.87 -0.89 2.55
CA GLN A 511 -11.75 -0.24 3.51
C GLN A 511 -11.19 1.10 4.04
N GLY A 512 -9.95 1.46 3.68
CA GLY A 512 -9.35 2.74 4.07
C GLY A 512 -8.83 2.77 5.50
N VAL A 513 -8.52 1.63 6.12
CA VAL A 513 -8.03 1.55 7.51
C VAL A 513 -6.58 2.04 7.63
N VAL A 514 -5.76 1.79 6.62
CA VAL A 514 -4.30 1.98 6.68
C VAL A 514 -3.89 3.46 6.64
N VAL A 515 -4.46 4.25 5.73
CA VAL A 515 -4.03 5.65 5.51
C VAL A 515 -4.27 6.52 6.75
N PRO A 516 -5.46 6.54 7.38
CA PRO A 516 -5.69 7.35 8.58
C PRO A 516 -4.77 6.98 9.74
N ALA A 517 -4.36 5.71 9.85
CA ALA A 517 -3.44 5.27 10.89
C ALA A 517 -2.01 5.78 10.67
N LEU A 518 -1.60 5.99 9.42
CA LEU A 518 -0.26 6.48 9.06
C LEU A 518 -0.13 8.01 9.08
N MET A 519 -1.21 8.75 8.83
CA MET A 519 -1.19 10.22 8.75
C MET A 519 -0.57 10.90 9.98
N PRO A 520 -0.85 10.47 11.24
CA PRO A 520 -0.23 11.07 12.42
C PRO A 520 1.31 11.02 12.43
N CYS A 521 1.92 10.03 11.77
CA CYS A 521 3.38 9.92 11.66
C CYS A 521 4.00 11.02 10.76
N LEU A 522 3.20 11.69 9.92
CA LEU A 522 3.65 12.70 8.97
C LEU A 522 3.44 14.14 9.46
N GLU A 523 2.49 14.38 10.37
CA GLU A 523 2.07 15.73 10.78
C GLU A 523 2.95 16.37 11.88
N GLY A 524 3.79 15.59 12.56
CA GLY A 524 4.93 16.06 13.36
C GLY A 524 4.68 17.15 14.41
N GLY A 525 4.25 16.76 15.62
CA GLY A 525 4.53 17.55 16.84
C GLY A 525 3.59 17.30 18.03
N ASN A 526 4.06 16.53 19.02
CA ASN A 526 3.41 16.29 20.32
C ASN A 526 1.96 15.78 20.30
N ASN A 527 1.79 14.48 20.52
CA ASN A 527 1.10 14.03 21.72
C ASN A 527 1.42 12.56 22.01
N SER A 528 1.98 12.36 23.22
CA SER A 528 1.72 11.26 24.13
C SER A 528 1.14 9.98 23.53
N LYS A 529 1.96 8.91 23.57
CA LYS A 529 1.58 7.51 23.78
C LYS A 529 0.51 6.94 22.85
N TYR A 530 0.89 5.92 22.09
CA TYR A 530 -0.03 4.87 21.65
C TYR A 530 -0.87 4.43 22.86
N VAL A 531 -2.08 4.95 23.01
CA VAL A 531 -3.20 4.49 23.86
C VAL A 531 -4.32 5.55 23.76
N GLU A 532 -5.53 5.07 23.45
CA GLU A 532 -6.83 5.75 23.57
C GLU A 532 -7.20 6.84 22.55
N ALA A 533 -7.56 6.41 21.34
CA ALA A 533 -8.77 6.90 20.66
C ALA A 533 -9.16 5.95 19.52
N GLY A 534 -10.21 5.16 19.71
CA GLY A 534 -10.78 4.25 18.70
C GLY A 534 -10.90 2.79 19.13
N ALA A 535 -10.97 2.50 20.43
CA ALA A 535 -11.44 1.20 20.93
C ALA A 535 -12.94 1.33 21.22
N ASP A 536 -13.76 0.89 20.25
CA ASP A 536 -15.04 0.20 20.44
C ASP A 536 -15.82 0.22 19.12
N THR A 537 -15.39 -0.61 18.17
CA THR A 537 -16.31 -1.21 17.21
C THR A 537 -15.95 -2.69 17.08
N PRO A 538 -16.74 -3.60 17.68
CA PRO A 538 -16.72 -4.98 17.25
C PRO A 538 -17.09 -4.97 15.77
N VAL A 539 -16.32 -5.69 14.94
CA VAL A 539 -16.75 -6.07 13.60
C VAL A 539 -17.97 -6.98 13.77
N SER A 540 -19.16 -6.39 13.91
CA SER A 540 -20.43 -7.10 13.84
C SER A 540 -21.06 -6.84 12.49
N SER A 541 -21.46 -7.93 11.85
CA SER A 541 -22.41 -7.96 10.75
C SER A 541 -23.75 -7.36 11.20
N ASP A 542 -23.97 -6.06 11.02
CA ASP A 542 -25.25 -5.45 10.60
C ASP A 542 -25.25 -3.91 10.76
N ALA A 543 -25.90 -3.27 9.78
CA ALA A 543 -26.26 -1.86 9.53
C ALA A 543 -26.06 -0.76 10.60
N SER A 544 -25.51 0.41 10.18
CA SER A 544 -26.24 1.69 9.94
C SER A 544 -25.32 2.92 10.04
N ILE A 545 -25.39 3.82 9.05
CA ILE A 545 -24.58 5.04 8.95
C ILE A 545 -25.38 6.21 9.55
N GLY A 546 -24.83 6.82 10.61
CA GLY A 546 -25.33 8.05 11.22
C GLY A 546 -24.49 9.27 10.86
N SER A 547 -25.17 10.37 10.58
CA SER A 547 -24.71 11.70 10.16
C SER A 547 -23.64 12.37 11.03
N VAL A 548 -22.64 13.01 10.41
CA VAL A 548 -21.78 14.01 11.07
C VAL A 548 -22.12 15.40 10.52
N GLY A 549 -22.49 16.27 11.45
CA GLY A 549 -22.95 17.64 11.23
C GLY A 549 -21.83 18.64 10.92
N VAL A 550 -22.25 19.66 10.18
CA VAL A 550 -21.50 20.86 9.82
C VAL A 550 -21.39 21.80 11.01
N LEU A 551 -20.16 22.23 11.33
CA LEU A 551 -19.82 23.45 12.08
C LEU A 551 -18.59 24.03 11.36
N GLY A 552 -18.50 25.25 10.83
CA GLY A 552 -19.32 26.46 11.00
C GLY A 552 -18.47 27.58 11.61
N ARG A 553 -17.96 28.48 10.75
CA ARG A 553 -17.41 29.85 11.03
C ARG A 553 -16.01 29.87 11.69
N VAL A 554 -15.02 30.69 11.29
CA VAL A 554 -14.95 31.97 10.54
C VAL A 554 -13.88 31.89 9.46
#